data_AF-A0A2P5B9D0-F1
#
_entry.id   AF-A0A2P5B9D0-F1
#
_cell.length_a   1.000
_cell.length_b   1.000
_cell.length_c   1.000
_cell.angle_alpha   90.00
_cell.angle_beta   90.00
_cell.angle_gamma   90.00
#
_symmetry.space_group_name_H-M   'P 1'
#
loop_
_entity.id
_entity.type
_entity.pdbx_description
1 polymer ?
#
loop_
_entity_poly.entity_id
_entity_poly.type
_entity_poly.pdbx_seq_one_letter_code
_entity_poly.pdbx_strand_id
1 'polypeptide(L)'
;MYKYLETTLGNTARRLWDDYKSTYNQKYLELVSAGANPYNFVNTVSNLITASDPNTGSIYQQKEAMRKLEQIKLNDWRKIVPFLTEFIHYATKSQNTYNKEVMNKLLLKLPGPLGIEIQEIGRIFIEKGGTNQTNNIITLSYYIMQHLEKKCNEVYIERQMKSNYEFCGKIYTAQQYGNPEQCGCNRKIKYKKNYYQEKTKQSNKNYKPRKKIFIRRSYAKRPFLNKERHVRRFNKDRQYKDTITCYACGQIGHISTKCPNKHNLHNKQTALINNTQMDLINITENVSDTESIYSIVSTIETESDEENLEEEPEDLVEALTQFKGFNLENEYMDLGESSRTTLECIHDFIRNRGNDDKPCYNCYLYPHITLRAQCKKCLKEICKMCFIKINPLEKWEQDNQNIKRINLYKAENMILRKSIGLIEERVELIEKDSSINYKRYWYIFVRDIWWKNIKQT
;
A
#
# COMPACT_ATOMS: atom_id res chain seq x y z
N MET A 1 -48.43 -7.08 5.27
CA MET A 1 -47.05 -7.31 4.79
C MET A 1 -46.76 -8.78 4.48
N TYR A 2 -46.82 -9.71 5.45
CA TYR A 2 -46.50 -11.11 5.18
C TYR A 2 -47.37 -11.77 4.10
N LYS A 3 -48.69 -11.52 4.08
CA LYS A 3 -49.58 -11.96 2.98
C LYS A 3 -49.16 -11.48 1.58
N TYR A 4 -48.47 -10.32 1.50
CA TYR A 4 -47.95 -9.79 0.24
C TYR A 4 -46.60 -10.44 -0.11
N LEU A 5 -45.74 -10.71 0.88
CA LEU A 5 -44.49 -11.45 0.64
C LEU A 5 -44.74 -12.92 0.28
N GLU A 6 -45.85 -13.51 0.73
CA GLU A 6 -46.27 -14.86 0.33
C GLU A 6 -46.57 -14.96 -1.17
N THR A 7 -46.99 -13.86 -1.82
CA THR A 7 -47.26 -13.88 -3.27
C THR A 7 -45.99 -13.78 -4.10
N THR A 8 -44.85 -13.41 -3.51
CA THR A 8 -43.55 -13.38 -4.20
C THR A 8 -42.82 -14.72 -4.14
N LEU A 9 -43.30 -15.67 -3.34
CA LEU A 9 -42.75 -17.03 -3.28
C LEU A 9 -43.14 -17.86 -4.50
N GLY A 10 -42.20 -18.62 -5.04
CA GLY A 10 -42.47 -19.62 -6.06
C GLY A 10 -43.38 -20.75 -5.53
N ASN A 11 -44.06 -21.47 -6.43
CA ASN A 11 -45.08 -22.48 -6.10
C ASN A 11 -44.62 -23.54 -5.07
N THR A 12 -43.36 -23.96 -5.13
CA THR A 12 -42.77 -24.95 -4.20
C THR A 12 -42.57 -24.35 -2.81
N ALA A 13 -41.91 -23.20 -2.72
CA ALA A 13 -41.67 -22.47 -1.48
C ALA A 13 -42.98 -22.06 -0.80
N ARG A 14 -43.99 -21.68 -1.58
CA ARG A 14 -45.32 -21.31 -1.06
C ARG A 14 -46.05 -22.49 -0.44
N ARG A 15 -46.05 -23.66 -1.08
CA ARG A 15 -46.64 -24.89 -0.51
C ARG A 15 -45.95 -25.29 0.79
N LEU A 16 -44.62 -25.22 0.83
CA LEU A 16 -43.84 -25.48 2.05
C LEU A 16 -44.18 -24.49 3.17
N TRP A 17 -44.35 -23.21 2.83
CA TRP A 17 -44.74 -22.17 3.78
C TRP A 17 -46.17 -22.35 4.31
N ASP A 18 -47.11 -22.74 3.46
CA ASP A 18 -48.48 -23.04 3.86
C ASP A 18 -48.53 -24.28 4.78
N ASP A 19 -47.73 -25.30 4.49
CA ASP A 19 -47.57 -26.49 5.35
C ASP A 19 -46.95 -26.12 6.71
N TYR A 20 -45.91 -25.28 6.72
CA TYR A 20 -45.31 -24.74 7.94
C TYR A 20 -46.30 -23.96 8.81
N LYS A 21 -47.13 -23.10 8.21
CA LYS A 21 -48.18 -22.36 8.95
C LYS A 21 -49.20 -23.31 9.59
N SER A 22 -49.56 -24.38 8.89
CA SER A 22 -50.52 -25.37 9.39
C SER A 22 -49.93 -26.21 10.53
N THR A 23 -48.65 -26.56 10.44
CA THR A 23 -47.97 -27.45 11.39
C THR A 23 -47.43 -26.72 12.61
N TYR A 24 -46.91 -25.49 12.43
CA TYR A 24 -46.26 -24.69 13.47
C TYR A 24 -46.95 -23.35 13.69
N ASN A 25 -48.26 -23.38 13.90
CA ASN A 25 -49.09 -22.18 14.06
C ASN A 25 -48.60 -21.25 15.19
N GLN A 26 -48.14 -21.78 16.32
CA GLN A 26 -47.57 -20.97 17.42
C GLN A 26 -46.35 -20.16 16.98
N LYS A 27 -45.40 -20.77 16.26
CA LYS A 27 -44.20 -20.06 15.77
C LYS A 27 -44.53 -19.03 14.69
N TYR A 28 -45.55 -19.29 13.89
CA TYR A 28 -46.06 -18.29 12.93
C TYR A 28 -46.67 -17.08 13.66
N LEU A 29 -47.47 -17.31 14.71
CA LEU A 29 -48.03 -16.24 15.53
C LEU A 29 -46.94 -15.44 16.26
N GLU A 30 -45.90 -16.09 16.77
CA GLU A 30 -44.71 -15.41 17.32
C GLU A 30 -44.04 -14.51 16.28
N LEU A 31 -43.85 -15.00 15.05
CA LEU A 31 -43.26 -14.23 13.95
C LEU A 31 -44.12 -13.04 13.53
N VAL A 32 -45.45 -13.18 13.56
CA VAL A 32 -46.38 -12.07 13.32
C VAL A 32 -46.33 -11.06 14.48
N SER A 33 -46.18 -11.53 15.71
CA SER A 33 -46.09 -10.67 16.91
C SER A 33 -44.76 -9.90 17.01
N ALA A 34 -43.68 -10.43 16.45
CA ALA A 34 -42.36 -9.79 16.38
C ALA A 34 -42.30 -8.56 15.44
N GLY A 35 -43.44 -8.20 14.82
CA GLY A 35 -43.59 -7.06 13.94
C GLY A 35 -43.49 -7.43 12.45
N ALA A 36 -44.00 -6.56 11.59
CA ALA A 36 -43.98 -6.74 10.14
C ALA A 36 -42.59 -6.41 9.57
N ASN A 37 -41.60 -7.28 9.82
CA ASN A 37 -40.25 -7.13 9.28
C ASN A 37 -40.03 -8.15 8.13
N PRO A 38 -39.84 -7.69 6.88
CA PRO A 38 -39.62 -8.58 5.74
C PRO A 38 -38.38 -9.47 5.92
N TYR A 39 -37.36 -9.02 6.66
CA TYR A 39 -36.17 -9.84 6.95
C TYR A 39 -36.49 -11.09 7.77
N ASN A 40 -37.41 -10.99 8.74
CA ASN A 40 -37.77 -12.14 9.58
C ASN A 40 -38.50 -13.21 8.76
N PHE A 41 -39.35 -12.79 7.82
CA PHE A 41 -40.02 -13.68 6.87
C PHE A 41 -39.03 -14.33 5.90
N VAL A 42 -38.15 -13.55 5.28
CA VAL A 42 -37.16 -14.08 4.35
C VAL A 42 -36.21 -15.06 5.06
N ASN A 43 -35.77 -14.74 6.28
CA ASN A 43 -34.91 -15.64 7.06
C ASN A 43 -35.63 -16.94 7.43
N THR A 44 -36.89 -16.88 7.87
CA THR A 44 -37.63 -18.10 8.20
C THR A 44 -37.93 -18.97 6.99
N VAL A 45 -38.32 -18.36 5.86
CA VAL A 45 -38.51 -19.10 4.60
C VAL A 45 -37.18 -19.68 4.11
N SER A 46 -36.08 -18.91 4.18
CA SER A 46 -34.74 -19.41 3.83
C SER A 46 -34.36 -20.59 4.72
N ASN A 47 -34.54 -20.48 6.04
CA ASN A 47 -34.27 -21.56 7.00
C ASN A 47 -35.09 -22.81 6.71
N LEU A 48 -36.35 -22.65 6.34
CA LEU A 48 -37.22 -23.77 5.99
C LEU A 48 -36.74 -24.50 4.74
N ILE A 49 -36.18 -23.77 3.76
CA ILE A 49 -35.73 -24.34 2.49
C ILE A 49 -34.32 -24.93 2.61
N THR A 50 -33.38 -24.23 3.26
CA THR A 50 -31.96 -24.60 3.31
C THR A 50 -31.55 -25.29 4.60
N ALA A 51 -32.43 -25.37 5.61
CA ALA A 51 -32.16 -25.86 6.97
C ALA A 51 -30.95 -25.15 7.64
N SER A 52 -30.61 -23.95 7.17
CA SER A 52 -29.46 -23.17 7.62
C SER A 52 -29.86 -21.70 7.77
N ASP A 53 -29.50 -21.08 8.89
CA ASP A 53 -29.63 -19.62 9.05
C ASP A 53 -28.89 -18.90 7.91
N PRO A 54 -29.54 -18.04 7.08
CA PRO A 54 -28.86 -17.32 6.00
C PRO A 54 -27.74 -16.42 6.51
N ASN A 55 -27.78 -16.08 7.81
CA ASN A 55 -26.72 -15.33 8.49
C ASN A 55 -25.53 -16.19 8.95
N THR A 56 -25.58 -17.52 8.87
CA THR A 56 -24.46 -18.39 9.31
C THR A 56 -23.19 -18.12 8.51
N GLY A 57 -23.30 -17.92 7.19
CA GLY A 57 -22.18 -17.50 6.35
C GLY A 57 -21.61 -16.13 6.75
N SER A 58 -22.48 -15.17 7.07
CA SER A 58 -22.09 -13.82 7.52
C SER A 58 -21.37 -13.86 8.88
N ILE A 59 -21.88 -14.64 9.84
CA ILE A 59 -21.27 -14.81 11.17
C ILE A 59 -19.89 -15.45 11.05
N TYR A 60 -19.73 -16.48 10.20
CA TYR A 60 -18.43 -17.09 9.94
C TYR A 60 -17.45 -16.08 9.33
N GLN A 61 -17.88 -15.31 8.33
CA GLN A 61 -17.05 -14.28 7.69
C GLN A 61 -16.64 -13.17 8.66
N GLN A 62 -17.52 -12.76 9.57
CA GLN A 62 -17.21 -11.78 10.62
C GLN A 62 -16.16 -12.32 11.60
N LYS A 63 -16.31 -13.58 12.05
CA LYS A 63 -15.33 -14.24 12.92
C LYS A 63 -13.97 -14.40 12.24
N GLU A 64 -13.96 -14.78 10.96
CA GLU A 64 -12.72 -14.88 10.18
C GLU A 64 -12.04 -13.50 10.03
N ALA A 65 -12.82 -12.45 9.76
CA ALA A 65 -12.32 -11.07 9.67
C ALA A 65 -11.70 -10.60 11.00
N MET A 66 -12.33 -10.91 12.14
CA MET A 66 -11.76 -10.63 13.46
C MET A 66 -10.42 -11.35 13.67
N ARG A 67 -10.32 -12.61 13.25
CA ARG A 67 -9.06 -13.37 13.33
C ARG A 67 -7.96 -12.73 12.48
N LYS A 68 -8.31 -12.20 11.31
CA LYS A 68 -7.37 -11.48 10.42
C LYS A 68 -6.92 -10.15 11.03
N LEU A 69 -7.81 -9.38 11.66
CA LEU A 69 -7.44 -8.16 12.40
C LEU A 69 -6.39 -8.41 13.48
N GLU A 70 -6.48 -9.54 14.18
CA GLU A 70 -5.52 -9.90 15.21
C GLU A 70 -4.14 -10.23 14.62
N GLN A 71 -4.11 -10.88 13.44
CA GLN A 71 -2.89 -11.28 12.75
C GLN A 71 -2.13 -10.13 12.09
N ILE A 72 -2.85 -9.10 11.62
CA ILE A 72 -2.26 -7.96 10.93
C ILE A 72 -1.30 -7.22 11.87
N LYS A 73 -0.06 -6.99 11.44
CA LYS A 73 0.97 -6.30 12.20
C LYS A 73 1.74 -5.36 11.28
N LEU A 74 2.14 -4.21 11.80
CA LEU A 74 2.98 -3.26 11.08
C LEU A 74 4.45 -3.53 11.42
N ASN A 75 5.22 -3.99 10.42
CA ASN A 75 6.65 -4.29 10.58
C ASN A 75 7.55 -3.13 10.18
N ASP A 76 7.11 -2.28 9.25
CA ASP A 76 7.86 -1.15 8.71
C ASP A 76 6.90 0.00 8.42
N TRP A 77 7.28 1.22 8.80
CA TRP A 77 6.52 2.44 8.56
C TRP A 77 6.25 2.69 7.07
N ARG A 78 7.08 2.15 6.16
CA ARG A 78 6.80 2.20 4.71
C ARG A 78 5.48 1.54 4.32
N LYS A 79 4.99 0.59 5.11
CA LYS A 79 3.76 -0.16 4.87
C LYS A 79 2.57 0.37 5.67
N ILE A 80 2.68 1.56 6.26
CA ILE A 80 1.61 2.14 7.09
C ILE A 80 0.30 2.27 6.31
N VAL A 81 0.36 2.72 5.06
CA VAL A 81 -0.82 2.92 4.21
C VAL A 81 -1.52 1.57 3.90
N PRO A 82 -0.84 0.55 3.34
CA PRO A 82 -1.42 -0.78 3.18
C PRO A 82 -1.97 -1.38 4.49
N PHE A 83 -1.25 -1.20 5.60
CA PHE A 83 -1.66 -1.70 6.90
C PHE A 83 -2.97 -1.06 7.37
N LEU A 84 -3.11 0.27 7.28
CA LEU A 84 -4.33 0.97 7.67
C LEU A 84 -5.51 0.58 6.79
N THR A 85 -5.30 0.46 5.47
CA THR A 85 -6.33 0.04 4.52
C THR A 85 -6.83 -1.37 4.80
N GLU A 86 -5.92 -2.33 5.01
CA GLU A 86 -6.27 -3.70 5.39
C GLU A 86 -7.01 -3.73 6.74
N PHE A 87 -6.54 -2.96 7.72
CA PHE A 87 -7.17 -2.89 9.03
C PHE A 87 -8.60 -2.35 8.94
N ILE A 88 -8.83 -1.29 8.17
CA ILE A 88 -10.17 -0.75 7.90
C ILE A 88 -11.05 -1.81 7.22
N HIS A 89 -10.54 -2.48 6.19
CA HIS A 89 -11.30 -3.50 5.44
C HIS A 89 -11.79 -4.65 6.32
N TYR A 90 -10.92 -5.19 7.18
CA TYR A 90 -11.36 -6.26 8.07
C TYR A 90 -12.23 -5.76 9.22
N ALA A 91 -12.03 -4.53 9.69
CA ALA A 91 -12.89 -3.91 10.70
C ALA A 91 -14.31 -3.69 10.17
N THR A 92 -14.47 -3.21 8.92
CA THR A 92 -15.79 -3.08 8.27
C THR A 92 -16.43 -4.44 8.02
N LYS A 93 -15.66 -5.42 7.52
CA LYS A 93 -16.16 -6.79 7.30
C LYS A 93 -16.62 -7.48 8.59
N SER A 94 -15.96 -7.20 9.71
CA SER A 94 -16.37 -7.67 11.04
C SER A 94 -17.48 -6.85 11.69
N GLN A 95 -17.93 -5.75 11.08
CA GLN A 95 -18.90 -4.80 11.65
C GLN A 95 -18.50 -4.21 13.01
N ASN A 96 -17.19 -4.03 13.24
CA ASN A 96 -16.64 -3.53 14.52
C ASN A 96 -15.94 -2.16 14.38
N THR A 97 -16.39 -1.34 13.43
CA THR A 97 -15.80 -0.03 13.10
C THR A 97 -15.86 0.99 14.23
N TYR A 98 -16.86 0.91 15.10
CA TYR A 98 -17.06 1.79 16.25
C TYR A 98 -16.54 1.20 17.57
N ASN A 99 -16.03 -0.03 17.54
CA ASN A 99 -15.61 -0.72 18.74
C ASN A 99 -14.31 -0.09 19.30
N LYS A 100 -14.40 0.49 20.50
CA LYS A 100 -13.27 1.13 21.19
C LYS A 100 -12.10 0.19 21.42
N GLU A 101 -12.36 -1.09 21.67
CA GLU A 101 -11.30 -2.09 21.87
C GLU A 101 -10.52 -2.32 20.58
N VAL A 102 -11.21 -2.38 19.44
CA VAL A 102 -10.56 -2.57 18.13
C VAL A 102 -9.78 -1.32 17.73
N MET A 103 -10.29 -0.13 18.04
CA MET A 103 -9.55 1.13 17.88
C MET A 103 -8.28 1.17 18.74
N ASN A 104 -8.35 0.75 20.01
CA ASN A 104 -7.17 0.65 20.87
C ASN A 104 -6.17 -0.39 20.34
N LYS A 105 -6.65 -1.54 19.83
CA LYS A 105 -5.80 -2.54 19.18
C LYS A 105 -5.06 -1.98 17.95
N LEU A 106 -5.68 -1.10 17.17
CA LEU A 106 -5.00 -0.41 16.05
C LEU A 106 -3.79 0.38 16.55
N LEU A 107 -4.00 1.22 17.57
CA LEU A 107 -2.96 2.07 18.13
C LEU A 107 -1.81 1.26 18.72
N LEU A 108 -2.12 0.14 19.41
CA LEU A 108 -1.11 -0.78 19.97
C LEU A 108 -0.24 -1.47 18.91
N LYS A 109 -0.72 -1.59 17.67
CA LYS A 109 0.02 -2.23 16.56
C LYS A 109 1.05 -1.30 15.91
N LEU A 110 1.09 -0.01 16.28
CA LEU A 110 2.06 0.96 15.75
C LEU A 110 3.43 0.84 16.49
N PRO A 111 4.55 0.62 15.78
CA PRO A 111 5.83 0.31 16.42
C PRO A 111 6.68 1.55 16.75
N GLY A 112 7.46 1.45 17.81
CA GLY A 112 8.54 2.41 18.13
C GLY A 112 8.05 3.74 18.76
N PRO A 113 8.94 4.72 18.91
CA PRO A 113 8.66 5.96 19.64
C PRO A 113 7.53 6.79 18.98
N LEU A 114 7.49 6.81 17.65
CA LEU A 114 6.43 7.46 16.89
C LEU A 114 5.06 6.80 17.13
N GLY A 115 5.03 5.47 17.30
CA GLY A 115 3.80 4.73 17.63
C GLY A 115 3.27 5.10 19.01
N ILE A 116 4.15 5.30 20.00
CA ILE A 116 3.78 5.72 21.36
C ILE A 116 3.19 7.13 21.34
N GLU A 117 3.81 8.06 20.62
CA GLU A 117 3.28 9.43 20.46
C GLU A 117 1.87 9.40 19.84
N ILE A 118 1.68 8.62 18.78
CA ILE A 118 0.36 8.47 18.12
C ILE A 118 -0.66 7.81 19.04
N GLN A 119 -0.27 6.84 19.88
CA GLN A 119 -1.15 6.20 20.85
C GLN A 119 -1.73 7.21 21.85
N GLU A 120 -0.92 8.13 22.36
CA GLU A 120 -1.37 9.15 23.32
C GLU A 120 -2.42 10.06 22.70
N ILE A 121 -2.15 10.56 21.49
CA ILE A 121 -3.06 11.46 20.79
C ILE A 121 -4.33 10.71 20.35
N GLY A 122 -4.19 9.46 19.91
CA GLY A 122 -5.30 8.58 19.54
C GLY A 122 -6.20 8.25 20.73
N ARG A 123 -5.65 8.09 21.94
CA ARG A 123 -6.45 7.88 23.15
C ARG A 123 -7.31 9.10 23.47
N ILE A 124 -6.75 10.30 23.37
CA ILE A 124 -7.49 11.56 23.54
C ILE A 124 -8.63 11.65 22.52
N PHE A 125 -8.41 11.24 21.28
CA PHE A 125 -9.45 11.17 20.24
C PHE A 125 -10.59 10.22 20.65
N ILE A 126 -10.27 9.01 21.12
CA ILE A 126 -11.26 8.01 21.53
C ILE A 126 -12.07 8.48 22.76
N GLU A 127 -11.40 9.11 23.73
CA GLU A 127 -12.02 9.61 24.98
C GLU A 127 -12.91 10.83 24.73
N LYS A 128 -12.47 11.80 23.92
CA LYS A 128 -13.24 13.01 23.60
C LYS A 128 -14.40 12.75 22.63
N GLY A 129 -14.34 11.67 21.85
CA GLY A 129 -15.34 11.32 20.84
C GLY A 129 -16.54 10.53 21.34
N GLY A 130 -16.80 10.45 22.65
CA GLY A 130 -17.79 9.56 23.26
C GLY A 130 -19.25 9.69 22.78
N THR A 131 -19.60 10.77 22.08
CA THR A 131 -20.94 11.05 21.54
C THR A 131 -20.96 11.33 20.03
N ASN A 132 -19.79 11.37 19.39
CA ASN A 132 -19.68 11.79 18.00
C ASN A 132 -19.78 10.58 17.06
N GLN A 133 -20.74 10.62 16.12
CA GLN A 133 -20.91 9.61 15.04
C GLN A 133 -19.65 9.45 14.16
N THR A 134 -18.70 10.36 14.30
CA THR A 134 -17.41 10.38 13.62
C THR A 134 -16.30 9.63 14.38
N ASN A 135 -16.55 9.04 15.55
CA ASN A 135 -15.54 8.28 16.29
C ASN A 135 -15.52 6.80 15.85
N ASN A 136 -14.78 6.52 14.78
CA ASN A 136 -14.67 5.17 14.22
C ASN A 136 -13.23 4.90 13.73
N ILE A 137 -12.96 3.65 13.36
CA ILE A 137 -11.64 3.21 12.90
C ILE A 137 -11.18 3.97 11.66
N ILE A 138 -12.09 4.40 10.79
CA ILE A 138 -11.76 5.11 9.54
C ILE A 138 -11.25 6.52 9.86
N THR A 139 -11.96 7.26 10.70
CA THR A 139 -11.56 8.62 11.11
C THR A 139 -10.32 8.59 11.99
N LEU A 140 -10.15 7.57 12.84
CA LEU A 140 -8.92 7.35 13.59
C LEU A 140 -7.74 7.09 12.65
N SER A 141 -7.92 6.26 11.61
CA SER A 141 -6.86 5.98 10.62
C SER A 141 -6.48 7.24 9.84
N TYR A 142 -7.46 8.06 9.47
CA TYR A 142 -7.21 9.36 8.86
C TYR A 142 -6.43 10.30 9.79
N TYR A 143 -6.80 10.34 11.08
CA TYR A 143 -6.11 11.15 12.08
C TYR A 143 -4.63 10.72 12.25
N ILE A 144 -4.36 9.42 12.25
CA ILE A 144 -3.00 8.87 12.26
C ILE A 144 -2.21 9.37 11.05
N MET A 145 -2.79 9.29 9.84
CA MET A 145 -2.13 9.76 8.62
C MET A 145 -1.85 11.27 8.65
N GLN A 146 -2.79 12.08 9.14
CA GLN A 146 -2.60 13.53 9.27
C GLN A 146 -1.48 13.86 10.27
N HIS A 147 -1.34 13.08 11.35
CA HIS A 147 -0.24 13.27 12.29
C HIS A 147 1.11 12.90 11.66
N LEU A 148 1.18 11.80 10.91
CA LEU A 148 2.38 11.40 10.18
C LEU A 148 2.81 12.44 9.14
N GLU A 149 1.86 13.03 8.42
CA GLU A 149 2.12 14.12 7.47
C GLU A 149 2.79 15.32 8.16
N LYS A 150 2.28 15.75 9.32
CA LYS A 150 2.89 16.83 10.11
C LYS A 150 4.32 16.49 10.51
N LYS A 151 4.59 15.28 10.97
CA LYS A 151 5.95 14.82 11.31
C LYS A 151 6.87 14.78 10.09
N CYS A 152 6.38 14.35 8.94
CA CYS A 152 7.15 14.40 7.69
C CYS A 152 7.51 15.84 7.31
N ASN A 153 6.58 16.78 7.47
CA ASN A 153 6.82 18.21 7.23
C ASN A 153 7.83 18.79 8.22
N GLU A 154 7.74 18.45 9.51
CA GLU A 154 8.73 18.84 10.52
C GLU A 154 10.13 18.35 10.15
N VAL A 155 10.27 17.08 9.77
CA VAL A 155 11.55 16.51 9.32
C VAL A 155 12.06 17.18 8.05
N TYR A 156 11.17 17.52 7.11
CA TYR A 156 11.54 18.27 5.91
C TYR A 156 12.08 19.66 6.27
N ILE A 157 11.37 20.40 7.13
CA ILE A 157 11.79 21.71 7.64
C ILE A 157 13.13 21.59 8.35
N GLU A 158 13.32 20.59 9.22
CA GLU A 158 14.60 20.35 9.91
C GLU A 158 15.74 20.08 8.93
N ARG A 159 15.50 19.35 7.84
CA ARG A 159 16.52 19.11 6.81
C ARG A 159 16.90 20.40 6.09
N GLN A 160 15.91 21.23 5.75
CA GLN A 160 16.12 22.56 5.17
C GLN A 160 16.89 23.49 6.13
N MET A 161 16.55 23.46 7.42
CA MET A 161 17.26 24.18 8.48
C MET A 161 18.71 23.69 8.62
N LYS A 162 18.94 22.38 8.54
CA LYS A 162 20.29 21.77 8.59
C LYS A 162 21.14 22.08 7.35
N SER A 163 20.54 22.38 6.19
CA SER A 163 21.29 22.81 5.00
C SER A 163 21.62 24.31 4.96
N ASN A 164 20.82 25.16 5.64
CA ASN A 164 20.93 26.62 5.62
C ASN A 164 21.18 27.21 7.02
N TYR A 165 22.12 26.65 7.79
CA TYR A 165 22.37 27.04 9.18
C TYR A 165 23.25 28.29 9.36
N GLU A 166 23.59 29.03 8.30
CA GLU A 166 24.44 30.23 8.41
C GLU A 166 23.85 31.32 9.33
N PHE A 167 22.52 31.36 9.47
CA PHE A 167 21.85 32.26 10.41
C PHE A 167 21.82 31.72 11.85
N CYS A 168 21.83 30.40 12.06
CA CYS A 168 21.77 29.78 13.38
C CYS A 168 23.03 30.10 14.21
N GLY A 169 24.20 30.22 13.56
CA GLY A 169 25.42 30.72 14.22
C GLY A 169 25.37 32.20 14.64
N LYS A 170 24.39 32.98 14.15
CA LYS A 170 24.15 34.38 14.56
C LYS A 170 23.13 34.48 15.70
N ILE A 171 22.45 33.39 16.03
CA ILE A 171 21.48 33.30 17.12
C ILE A 171 22.23 32.72 18.32
N TYR A 172 22.48 33.55 19.34
CA TYR A 172 23.11 33.08 20.58
C TYR A 172 22.19 32.08 21.28
N THR A 173 22.69 30.87 21.48
CA THR A 173 22.02 29.88 22.33
C THR A 173 22.22 30.24 23.80
N ALA A 174 21.29 29.84 24.68
CA ALA A 174 21.39 30.10 26.12
C ALA A 174 22.69 29.54 26.75
N GLN A 175 23.30 28.53 26.13
CA GLN A 175 24.59 27.95 26.54
C GLN A 175 25.81 28.80 26.12
N GLN A 176 25.64 29.74 25.19
CA GLN A 176 26.68 30.68 24.74
C GLN A 176 26.65 32.01 25.52
N TYR A 177 25.61 32.25 26.32
CA TYR A 177 25.59 33.36 27.28
C TYR A 177 26.63 33.08 28.38
N GLY A 178 27.76 33.77 28.29
CA GLY A 178 28.84 33.70 29.27
C GLY A 178 30.21 33.29 28.70
N ASN A 179 30.32 32.98 27.40
CA ASN A 179 31.61 32.67 26.79
C ASN A 179 32.32 33.98 26.35
N PRO A 180 33.38 34.43 27.04
CA PRO A 180 33.97 35.76 26.82
C PRO A 180 34.69 35.91 25.47
N GLU A 181 34.97 34.80 24.79
CA GLU A 181 35.67 34.79 23.49
C GLU A 181 34.76 35.08 22.29
N GLN A 182 33.43 34.95 22.44
CA GLN A 182 32.46 35.15 21.34
C GLN A 182 31.52 36.35 21.55
N CYS A 183 31.30 36.75 22.80
CA CYS A 183 30.88 38.11 23.14
C CYS A 183 32.06 39.03 22.84
N GLY A 184 31.91 40.13 22.10
CA GLY A 184 32.98 41.10 21.81
C GLY A 184 33.51 41.87 23.03
N CYS A 185 33.47 41.29 24.22
CA CYS A 185 33.99 41.81 25.46
C CYS A 185 35.51 41.54 25.55
N ASN A 186 36.28 42.40 24.87
CA ASN A 186 37.74 42.47 24.86
C ASN A 186 38.42 42.15 26.21
N ARG A 187 39.11 41.00 26.32
CA ARG A 187 40.39 40.93 27.04
C ARG A 187 41.42 40.13 26.24
N LYS A 188 42.48 40.83 25.86
CA LYS A 188 43.64 40.35 25.11
C LYS A 188 44.35 39.23 25.87
N ILE A 189 44.41 38.02 25.30
CA ILE A 189 45.56 37.12 25.52
C ILE A 189 45.99 36.57 24.15
N LYS A 190 47.05 37.17 23.62
CA LYS A 190 47.76 36.69 22.43
C LYS A 190 48.60 35.49 22.82
N TYR A 191 48.39 34.32 22.23
CA TYR A 191 49.50 33.45 21.80
C TYR A 191 49.12 32.67 20.53
N LYS A 192 49.92 32.88 19.49
CA LYS A 192 49.80 32.35 18.13
C LYS A 192 49.95 30.83 18.09
N LYS A 193 49.16 30.17 17.22
CA LYS A 193 49.66 29.06 16.41
C LYS A 193 49.07 29.16 15.00
N ASN A 194 49.95 29.45 14.05
CA ASN A 194 49.66 29.47 12.62
C ASN A 194 49.50 28.03 12.13
N TYR A 195 48.39 27.73 11.47
CA TYR A 195 48.40 26.82 10.32
C TYR A 195 47.49 27.42 9.25
N TYR A 196 48.10 27.70 8.10
CA TYR A 196 47.42 28.10 6.87
C TYR A 196 46.42 27.01 6.47
N GLN A 197 45.16 27.37 6.29
CA GLN A 197 44.26 26.67 5.38
C GLN A 197 43.50 27.71 4.57
N GLU A 198 43.82 27.76 3.28
CA GLU A 198 43.07 28.51 2.30
C GLU A 198 41.66 27.94 2.18
N LYS A 199 40.68 28.85 2.22
CA LYS A 199 39.29 28.56 1.92
C LYS A 199 39.07 28.78 0.44
N THR A 200 38.51 27.79 -0.25
CA THR A 200 37.66 28.04 -1.42
C THR A 200 36.28 27.40 -1.20
N LYS A 201 35.29 28.22 -1.53
CA LYS A 201 33.84 27.99 -1.66
C LYS A 201 33.58 26.79 -2.61
N GLN A 202 32.49 26.04 -2.63
CA GLN A 202 31.07 26.31 -2.39
C GLN A 202 30.28 24.98 -2.56
N SER A 203 29.01 25.02 -2.15
CA SER A 203 27.83 24.25 -2.61
C SER A 203 27.64 22.75 -2.23
N ASN A 204 26.56 22.56 -1.47
CA ASN A 204 25.86 21.31 -1.20
C ASN A 204 25.13 20.81 -2.46
N LYS A 205 25.41 19.57 -2.89
CA LYS A 205 24.40 18.65 -3.45
C LYS A 205 24.73 17.20 -3.06
N ASN A 206 23.67 16.44 -2.82
CA ASN A 206 23.67 15.06 -2.32
C ASN A 206 24.33 14.09 -3.30
N TYR A 207 25.58 13.71 -3.02
CA TYR A 207 26.22 12.55 -3.63
C TYR A 207 26.34 11.44 -2.59
N LYS A 208 25.88 10.22 -2.89
CA LYS A 208 26.30 9.03 -2.12
C LYS A 208 27.76 8.76 -2.48
N PRO A 209 28.73 8.96 -1.57
CA PRO A 209 30.13 8.84 -1.94
C PRO A 209 30.48 7.37 -2.17
N ARG A 210 31.04 7.04 -3.34
CA ARG A 210 31.81 5.80 -3.49
C ARG A 210 33.13 6.00 -2.74
N LYS A 211 33.34 5.24 -1.67
CA LYS A 211 34.56 5.29 -0.86
C LYS A 211 35.74 4.86 -1.74
N LYS A 212 36.57 5.80 -2.21
CA LYS A 212 37.87 5.45 -2.81
C LYS A 212 38.81 5.06 -1.67
N ILE A 213 39.38 3.85 -1.77
CA ILE A 213 40.31 3.33 -0.78
C ILE A 213 41.72 3.51 -1.33
N PHE A 214 42.59 4.16 -0.57
CA PHE A 214 43.99 4.41 -0.90
C PHE A 214 44.90 3.85 0.18
N ILE A 215 46.20 3.82 -0.09
CA ILE A 215 47.22 3.38 0.87
C ILE A 215 48.16 4.53 1.19
N ARG A 216 48.53 4.67 2.47
CA ARG A 216 49.54 5.63 2.95
C ARG A 216 50.69 4.86 3.57
N ARG A 217 51.94 5.31 3.36
CA ARG A 217 53.10 4.70 4.05
C ARG A 217 52.91 4.80 5.57
N SER A 218 53.04 3.67 6.26
CA SER A 218 52.92 3.55 7.72
C SER A 218 54.28 3.29 8.33
N TYR A 219 54.54 3.91 9.47
CA TYR A 219 55.72 3.66 10.31
C TYR A 219 55.40 2.71 11.48
N ALA A 220 54.21 2.11 11.49
CA ALA A 220 53.81 1.16 12.51
C ALA A 220 54.75 -0.05 12.53
N LYS A 221 55.21 -0.42 13.72
CA LYS A 221 56.00 -1.63 13.98
C LYS A 221 55.20 -2.59 14.87
N ARG A 222 55.66 -3.83 14.99
CA ARG A 222 55.08 -4.77 15.96
C ARG A 222 55.15 -4.19 17.37
N PRO A 223 54.13 -4.43 18.23
CA PRO A 223 52.94 -5.27 18.03
C PRO A 223 51.77 -4.58 17.31
N PHE A 224 51.89 -3.31 16.91
CA PHE A 224 50.79 -2.48 16.41
C PHE A 224 50.39 -2.73 14.94
N LEU A 225 50.91 -3.79 14.33
CA LEU A 225 50.58 -4.20 12.96
C LEU A 225 49.30 -5.03 12.94
N ASN A 226 48.22 -4.45 12.44
CA ASN A 226 46.96 -5.14 12.22
C ASN A 226 46.82 -5.64 10.77
N LYS A 227 46.53 -6.94 10.60
CA LYS A 227 46.30 -7.61 9.30
C LYS A 227 45.18 -6.97 8.47
N GLU A 228 44.19 -6.34 9.10
CA GLU A 228 43.06 -5.71 8.41
C GLU A 228 43.32 -4.26 7.97
N ARG A 229 44.26 -3.57 8.64
CA ARG A 229 44.52 -2.13 8.42
C ARG A 229 45.84 -1.85 7.71
N HIS A 230 46.72 -2.86 7.65
CA HIS A 230 48.05 -2.71 7.09
C HIS A 230 48.33 -3.78 6.05
N VAL A 231 49.01 -3.37 4.98
CA VAL A 231 49.44 -4.22 3.87
C VAL A 231 50.90 -3.95 3.55
N ARG A 232 51.56 -4.91 2.90
CA ARG A 232 52.94 -4.75 2.41
C ARG A 232 52.98 -4.84 0.90
N ARG A 233 53.95 -4.16 0.30
CA ARG A 233 54.23 -4.26 -1.14
C ARG A 233 55.02 -5.54 -1.43
N PHE A 234 54.72 -6.21 -2.54
CA PHE A 234 55.53 -7.29 -3.07
C PHE A 234 56.88 -6.74 -3.59
N ASN A 235 57.97 -7.41 -3.21
CA ASN A 235 59.32 -7.11 -3.63
C ASN A 235 59.88 -8.32 -4.41
N LYS A 236 60.30 -8.10 -5.66
CA LYS A 236 60.79 -9.15 -6.56
C LYS A 236 62.14 -9.71 -6.13
N ASP A 237 62.93 -8.94 -5.39
CA ASP A 237 64.31 -9.28 -5.04
C ASP A 237 64.41 -10.20 -3.81
N ARG A 238 63.26 -10.61 -3.23
CA ARG A 238 63.21 -11.40 -2.00
C ARG A 238 62.59 -12.77 -2.22
N GLN A 239 63.21 -13.78 -1.62
CA GLN A 239 62.66 -15.13 -1.54
C GLN A 239 61.62 -15.19 -0.42
N TYR A 240 60.35 -15.32 -0.80
CA TYR A 240 59.25 -15.55 0.14
C TYR A 240 59.20 -17.04 0.50
N LYS A 241 59.30 -17.37 1.79
CA LYS A 241 59.24 -18.76 2.30
C LYS A 241 57.84 -19.38 2.15
N ASP A 242 56.80 -18.55 2.11
CA ASP A 242 55.41 -18.97 1.98
C ASP A 242 54.94 -18.88 0.53
N THR A 243 54.14 -19.84 0.09
CA THR A 243 53.48 -19.81 -1.22
C THR A 243 52.67 -18.51 -1.34
N ILE A 244 52.99 -17.68 -2.33
CA ILE A 244 52.41 -16.34 -2.50
C ILE A 244 50.88 -16.43 -2.58
N THR A 245 50.19 -15.77 -1.65
CA THR A 245 48.73 -15.65 -1.62
C THR A 245 48.29 -14.34 -2.26
N CYS A 246 47.32 -14.43 -3.17
CA CYS A 246 46.74 -13.27 -3.83
C CYS A 246 45.94 -12.42 -2.83
N TYR A 247 46.22 -11.12 -2.74
CA TYR A 247 45.48 -10.21 -1.86
C TYR A 247 44.04 -9.96 -2.36
N ALA A 248 43.81 -10.14 -3.66
CA ALA A 248 42.53 -9.87 -4.32
C ALA A 248 41.48 -10.97 -4.07
N CYS A 249 41.90 -12.24 -4.15
CA CYS A 249 41.01 -13.41 -4.10
C CYS A 249 41.37 -14.43 -3.00
N GLY A 250 42.51 -14.27 -2.33
CA GLY A 250 42.99 -15.18 -1.28
C GLY A 250 43.61 -16.48 -1.76
N GLN A 251 43.60 -16.78 -3.07
CA GLN A 251 44.15 -18.04 -3.61
C GLN A 251 45.68 -18.02 -3.70
N ILE A 252 46.28 -19.20 -3.57
CA ILE A 252 47.73 -19.40 -3.62
C ILE A 252 48.20 -19.50 -5.08
N GLY A 253 49.42 -19.04 -5.37
CA GLY A 253 50.12 -19.30 -6.64
C GLY A 253 50.15 -18.14 -7.63
N HIS A 254 49.54 -17.00 -7.32
CA HIS A 254 49.59 -15.80 -8.16
C HIS A 254 49.52 -14.49 -7.33
N ILE A 255 49.89 -13.37 -7.95
CA ILE A 255 49.88 -12.04 -7.33
C ILE A 255 48.62 -11.28 -7.76
N SER A 256 48.18 -10.36 -6.90
CA SER A 256 47.03 -9.46 -7.03
C SER A 256 46.82 -8.80 -8.40
N THR A 257 47.89 -8.40 -9.10
CA THR A 257 47.78 -7.82 -10.45
C THR A 257 47.49 -8.84 -11.55
N LYS A 258 47.95 -10.09 -11.39
CA LYS A 258 47.79 -11.20 -12.34
C LYS A 258 46.69 -12.18 -11.90
N CYS A 259 45.70 -11.70 -11.14
CA CYS A 259 44.61 -12.54 -10.65
C CYS A 259 43.65 -12.93 -11.79
N PRO A 260 43.40 -14.23 -12.04
CA PRO A 260 42.52 -14.68 -13.11
C PRO A 260 41.05 -14.28 -12.89
N ASN A 261 40.62 -14.13 -11.62
CA ASN A 261 39.24 -13.78 -11.26
C ASN A 261 39.03 -12.28 -11.01
N LYS A 262 39.97 -11.41 -11.40
CA LYS A 262 39.98 -9.98 -11.03
C LYS A 262 38.70 -9.23 -11.42
N HIS A 263 38.14 -9.53 -12.59
CA HIS A 263 36.93 -8.87 -13.12
C HIS A 263 35.63 -9.35 -12.46
N ASN A 264 35.62 -10.56 -11.88
CA ASN A 264 34.43 -11.15 -11.27
C ASN A 264 34.35 -10.91 -9.75
N LEU A 265 35.33 -10.21 -9.17
CA LEU A 265 35.44 -9.97 -7.73
C LEU A 265 35.16 -8.50 -7.38
N HIS A 266 34.01 -8.23 -6.74
CA HIS A 266 33.61 -6.89 -6.28
C HIS A 266 33.87 -6.67 -4.77
N ASN A 267 35.09 -6.95 -4.31
CA ASN A 267 35.46 -6.86 -2.90
C ASN A 267 36.32 -5.62 -2.58
N LYS A 268 36.41 -5.23 -1.30
CA LYS A 268 37.23 -4.07 -0.87
C LYS A 268 38.71 -4.17 -1.30
N GLN A 269 39.25 -5.39 -1.34
CA GLN A 269 40.63 -5.66 -1.75
C GLN A 269 40.84 -5.43 -3.25
N THR A 270 39.89 -5.82 -4.11
CA THR A 270 39.98 -5.58 -5.56
C THR A 270 39.87 -4.09 -5.89
N ALA A 271 39.00 -3.37 -5.18
CA ALA A 271 38.93 -1.91 -5.27
C ALA A 271 40.26 -1.25 -4.88
N LEU A 272 40.91 -1.69 -3.79
CA LEU A 272 42.22 -1.17 -3.37
C LEU A 272 43.31 -1.40 -4.43
N ILE A 273 43.36 -2.60 -5.02
CA ILE A 273 44.36 -2.96 -6.04
C ILE A 273 44.13 -2.15 -7.32
N ASN A 274 42.88 -1.99 -7.74
CA ASN A 274 42.53 -1.21 -8.92
C ASN A 274 42.88 0.27 -8.75
N ASN A 275 42.69 0.81 -7.55
CA ASN A 275 43.01 2.21 -7.25
C ASN A 275 44.52 2.45 -7.11
N THR A 276 45.27 1.53 -6.49
CA THR A 276 46.68 1.74 -6.16
C THR A 276 47.65 1.23 -7.23
N GLN A 277 47.21 0.33 -8.10
CA GLN A 277 48.04 -0.32 -9.14
C GLN A 277 49.33 -0.96 -8.60
N MET A 278 49.35 -1.34 -7.31
CA MET A 278 50.50 -1.96 -6.66
C MET A 278 50.24 -3.44 -6.35
N ASP A 279 51.30 -4.24 -6.44
CA ASP A 279 51.27 -5.63 -5.96
C ASP A 279 51.32 -5.65 -4.43
N LEU A 280 50.15 -5.87 -3.81
CA LEU A 280 49.99 -5.94 -2.36
C LEU A 280 49.92 -7.40 -1.88
N ILE A 281 50.52 -7.65 -0.70
CA ILE A 281 50.47 -8.92 0.04
C ILE A 281 50.00 -8.66 1.47
N ASN A 282 49.36 -9.67 2.07
CA ASN A 282 49.08 -9.71 3.50
C ASN A 282 50.36 -9.67 4.36
N ILE A 283 50.22 -9.13 5.57
CA ILE A 283 51.24 -9.12 6.61
C ILE A 283 51.32 -10.52 7.24
N THR A 284 52.52 -11.13 7.19
CA THR A 284 52.80 -12.43 7.82
C THR A 284 53.64 -12.28 9.09
N GLU A 285 53.81 -13.37 9.83
CA GLU A 285 54.59 -13.41 11.08
C GLU A 285 56.10 -13.23 10.90
N ASN A 286 56.59 -13.12 9.66
CA ASN A 286 58.01 -12.93 9.32
C ASN A 286 58.35 -11.57 8.68
N VAL A 287 57.64 -10.50 9.08
CA VAL A 287 57.87 -9.14 8.55
C VAL A 287 59.10 -8.51 9.20
N SER A 288 60.07 -8.11 8.39
CA SER A 288 61.28 -7.39 8.83
C SER A 288 61.00 -5.90 9.05
N ASP A 289 61.69 -5.29 10.01
CA ASP A 289 61.65 -3.86 10.34
C ASP A 289 62.05 -2.92 9.18
N THR A 290 62.61 -3.47 8.10
CA THR A 290 63.04 -2.73 6.90
C THR A 290 61.97 -2.69 5.81
N GLU A 291 60.85 -3.41 5.96
CA GLU A 291 59.80 -3.47 4.95
C GLU A 291 58.94 -2.19 4.91
N SER A 292 58.60 -1.75 3.69
CA SER A 292 57.63 -0.67 3.50
C SER A 292 56.21 -1.17 3.78
N ILE A 293 55.69 -0.82 4.96
CA ILE A 293 54.32 -1.10 5.38
C ILE A 293 53.43 0.07 5.00
N TYR A 294 52.22 -0.22 4.56
CA TYR A 294 51.22 0.78 4.21
C TYR A 294 49.95 0.58 5.02
N SER A 295 49.37 1.68 5.52
CA SER A 295 48.04 1.70 6.11
C SER A 295 46.98 1.95 5.05
N ILE A 296 45.86 1.25 5.14
CA ILE A 296 44.71 1.42 4.27
C ILE A 296 43.89 2.61 4.79
N VAL A 297 43.76 3.66 3.97
CA VAL A 297 43.04 4.90 4.27
C VAL A 297 41.90 5.06 3.26
N SER A 298 40.65 5.13 3.72
CA SER A 298 39.51 5.46 2.86
C SER A 298 39.27 6.97 2.88
N THR A 299 39.40 7.64 1.74
CA THR A 299 39.04 9.05 1.55
C THR A 299 37.93 9.19 0.51
N ILE A 300 37.05 10.17 0.73
CA ILE A 300 35.93 10.47 -0.17
C ILE A 300 36.44 11.55 -1.12
N GLU A 301 36.51 11.25 -2.42
CA GLU A 301 36.83 12.25 -3.47
C GLU A 301 35.57 12.49 -4.31
N THR A 302 35.27 13.76 -4.57
CA THR A 302 34.14 14.25 -5.35
C THR A 302 34.60 14.54 -6.78
N GLU A 303 34.28 13.64 -7.71
CA GLU A 303 34.31 13.91 -9.15
C GLU A 303 32.87 14.25 -9.58
N SER A 304 32.71 15.41 -10.22
CA SER A 304 31.45 15.99 -10.66
C SER A 304 31.09 15.50 -12.06
N ASP A 305 30.00 14.75 -12.18
CA ASP A 305 29.35 14.51 -13.47
C ASP A 305 27.92 15.10 -13.42
N GLU A 306 27.70 16.07 -14.30
CA GLU A 306 26.40 16.56 -14.71
C GLU A 306 25.66 15.43 -15.43
N GLU A 307 24.50 15.00 -14.91
CA GLU A 307 23.29 14.75 -15.71
C GLU A 307 22.12 14.25 -14.85
N ASN A 308 20.97 14.87 -15.12
CA ASN A 308 19.60 14.54 -14.73
C ASN A 308 19.05 15.08 -13.41
N LEU A 309 18.26 16.13 -13.60
CA LEU A 309 17.32 16.81 -12.72
C LEU A 309 15.99 16.03 -12.60
N GLU A 310 15.27 16.37 -11.53
CA GLU A 310 13.81 16.28 -11.31
C GLU A 310 13.19 14.91 -10.97
N GLU A 311 12.92 14.72 -9.68
CA GLU A 311 11.67 14.09 -9.22
C GLU A 311 11.16 14.85 -7.98
N GLU A 312 10.01 15.51 -8.14
CA GLU A 312 9.23 16.22 -7.13
C GLU A 312 8.46 15.25 -6.20
N PRO A 313 7.90 15.72 -5.07
CA PRO A 313 7.30 14.88 -4.02
C PRO A 313 5.86 14.41 -4.35
N GLU A 314 5.66 13.76 -5.50
CA GLU A 314 4.34 13.29 -5.95
C GLU A 314 3.80 12.10 -5.10
N ASP A 315 4.69 11.30 -4.51
CA ASP A 315 4.34 10.10 -3.72
C ASP A 315 3.52 10.37 -2.45
N LEU A 316 3.63 11.57 -1.85
CA LEU A 316 2.91 11.91 -0.61
C LEU A 316 1.48 12.43 -0.89
N VAL A 317 1.28 13.10 -2.02
CA VAL A 317 -0.03 13.64 -2.42
C VAL A 317 -0.94 12.51 -2.88
N GLU A 318 -0.40 11.51 -3.59
CA GLU A 318 -1.17 10.37 -4.09
C GLU A 318 -1.68 9.47 -2.95
N ALA A 319 -0.85 9.26 -1.92
CA ALA A 319 -1.24 8.58 -0.68
C ALA A 319 -2.35 9.33 0.08
N LEU A 320 -2.31 10.67 0.11
CA LEU A 320 -3.34 11.50 0.74
C LEU A 320 -4.65 11.53 -0.06
N THR A 321 -4.59 11.46 -1.40
CA THR A 321 -5.79 11.34 -2.25
C THR A 321 -6.47 9.98 -2.11
N GLN A 322 -5.72 8.89 -1.91
CA GLN A 322 -6.30 7.58 -1.58
C GLN A 322 -7.06 7.59 -0.24
N PHE A 323 -6.58 8.32 0.77
CA PHE A 323 -7.28 8.45 2.06
C PHE A 323 -8.48 9.41 2.02
N LYS A 324 -8.41 10.50 1.24
CA LYS A 324 -9.56 11.39 1.00
C LYS A 324 -10.64 10.75 0.11
N GLY A 325 -10.28 9.69 -0.62
CA GLY A 325 -11.13 8.95 -1.55
C GLY A 325 -11.94 7.79 -0.96
N PHE A 326 -12.21 7.75 0.36
CA PHE A 326 -13.23 6.86 0.94
C PHE A 326 -14.66 7.33 0.54
N ASN A 327 -14.89 7.47 -0.76
CA ASN A 327 -16.23 7.51 -1.33
C ASN A 327 -16.69 6.05 -1.50
N LEU A 328 -17.83 5.76 -0.89
CA LEU A 328 -18.49 4.46 -0.77
C LEU A 328 -18.98 3.81 -2.09
N GLU A 329 -18.39 4.13 -3.25
CA GLU A 329 -18.93 3.65 -4.54
C GLU A 329 -17.95 2.97 -5.51
N ASN A 330 -16.69 2.71 -5.15
CA ASN A 330 -15.80 2.00 -6.06
C ASN A 330 -15.27 0.68 -5.47
N GLU A 331 -16.09 -0.37 -5.57
CA GLU A 331 -15.57 -1.72 -5.82
C GLU A 331 -15.03 -1.75 -7.25
N TYR A 332 -13.79 -1.31 -7.49
CA TYR A 332 -12.95 -1.81 -8.58
C TYR A 332 -11.49 -1.62 -8.21
N MET A 333 -10.75 -2.73 -8.17
CA MET A 333 -9.33 -2.78 -7.88
C MET A 333 -8.53 -1.92 -8.86
N ASP A 334 -7.87 -0.88 -8.35
CA ASP A 334 -6.75 -0.25 -9.05
C ASP A 334 -5.45 -0.88 -8.55
N LEU A 335 -4.86 -1.72 -9.40
CA LEU A 335 -3.55 -2.31 -9.16
C LEU A 335 -2.50 -1.25 -9.49
N GLY A 336 -1.99 -0.63 -8.43
CA GLY A 336 -0.87 0.29 -8.44
C GLY A 336 0.31 -0.18 -9.31
N GLU A 337 1.00 0.81 -9.85
CA GLU A 337 2.19 0.66 -10.67
C GLU A 337 3.31 0.01 -9.86
N SER A 338 3.40 -1.32 -9.97
CA SER A 338 4.66 -2.01 -9.67
C SER A 338 5.58 -1.82 -10.87
N SER A 339 6.66 -1.10 -10.63
CA SER A 339 7.85 -1.02 -11.46
C SER A 339 8.24 -2.40 -11.99
N ARG A 340 7.97 -2.67 -13.26
CA ARG A 340 8.54 -3.80 -14.01
C ARG A 340 8.84 -3.35 -15.42
N THR A 341 10.15 -3.23 -15.66
CA THR A 341 10.84 -3.42 -16.94
C THR A 341 10.06 -2.97 -18.17
N THR A 342 10.29 -1.73 -18.58
CA THR A 342 9.86 -1.20 -19.86
C THR A 342 10.13 -2.21 -20.97
N LEU A 343 9.07 -2.64 -21.63
CA LEU A 343 9.16 -3.38 -22.88
C LEU A 343 9.73 -2.42 -23.93
N GLU A 344 11.01 -2.58 -24.28
CA GLU A 344 11.68 -1.81 -25.35
C GLU A 344 11.12 -2.09 -26.77
N CYS A 345 9.95 -2.72 -26.87
CA CYS A 345 9.37 -3.15 -28.13
C CYS A 345 8.25 -2.20 -28.57
N ILE A 346 8.60 -1.22 -29.42
CA ILE A 346 7.70 -0.20 -29.99
C ILE A 346 7.00 -0.70 -31.27
N HIS A 347 6.68 -1.99 -31.35
CA HIS A 347 6.19 -2.63 -32.58
C HIS A 347 4.73 -3.06 -32.46
N ASP A 348 4.05 -3.19 -33.60
CA ASP A 348 2.66 -3.61 -33.66
C ASP A 348 2.44 -5.03 -33.09
N PHE A 349 1.46 -5.15 -32.21
CA PHE A 349 1.01 -6.41 -31.63
C PHE A 349 -0.28 -6.89 -32.31
N ILE A 350 -0.35 -8.18 -32.62
CA ILE A 350 -1.58 -8.85 -33.08
C ILE A 350 -2.26 -9.47 -31.86
N ARG A 351 -3.55 -9.16 -31.68
CA ARG A 351 -4.40 -9.71 -30.60
C ARG A 351 -4.77 -11.18 -30.86
N ASN A 352 -5.09 -11.90 -29.78
CA ASN A 352 -5.55 -13.30 -29.78
C ASN A 352 -4.54 -14.27 -30.41
N ARG A 353 -3.25 -13.98 -30.24
CA ARG A 353 -2.15 -14.75 -30.84
C ARG A 353 -1.05 -14.97 -29.81
N GLY A 354 -0.52 -16.19 -29.75
CA GLY A 354 0.53 -16.61 -28.81
C GLY A 354 0.37 -18.10 -28.44
N ASN A 355 1.33 -18.66 -27.70
CA ASN A 355 1.24 -20.02 -27.17
C ASN A 355 0.85 -19.99 -25.69
N ASP A 356 -0.12 -20.81 -25.27
CA ASP A 356 -0.54 -20.93 -23.87
C ASP A 356 0.61 -21.36 -22.95
N ASP A 357 1.57 -22.13 -23.48
CA ASP A 357 2.73 -22.64 -22.73
C ASP A 357 3.80 -21.59 -22.41
N LYS A 358 3.70 -20.37 -22.94
CA LYS A 358 4.69 -19.30 -22.70
C LYS A 358 4.16 -18.29 -21.69
N PRO A 359 4.95 -17.77 -20.75
CA PRO A 359 4.50 -16.69 -19.88
C PRO A 359 4.46 -15.35 -20.62
N CYS A 360 3.62 -14.44 -20.15
CA CYS A 360 3.62 -13.04 -20.57
C CYS A 360 5.00 -12.42 -20.29
N TYR A 361 5.58 -11.76 -21.30
CA TYR A 361 6.92 -11.18 -21.20
C TYR A 361 7.05 -10.14 -20.07
N ASN A 362 5.98 -9.41 -19.73
CA ASN A 362 6.05 -8.33 -18.73
C ASN A 362 5.67 -8.78 -17.32
N CYS A 363 4.56 -9.52 -17.17
CA CYS A 363 4.04 -9.91 -15.86
C CYS A 363 4.26 -11.38 -15.50
N TYR A 364 4.88 -12.16 -16.38
CA TYR A 364 5.17 -13.60 -16.22
C TYR A 364 3.95 -14.51 -15.97
N LEU A 365 2.73 -13.98 -16.12
CA LEU A 365 1.47 -14.73 -16.03
C LEU A 365 1.21 -15.56 -17.31
N TYR A 366 0.47 -16.67 -17.19
CA TYR A 366 0.06 -17.52 -18.31
C TYR A 366 -1.43 -17.32 -18.65
N PRO A 367 -1.81 -16.20 -19.30
CA PRO A 367 -3.18 -16.00 -19.75
C PRO A 367 -3.53 -16.95 -20.90
N HIS A 368 -4.82 -17.24 -21.09
CA HIS A 368 -5.32 -17.96 -22.25
C HIS A 368 -5.11 -17.17 -23.56
N ILE A 369 -5.03 -17.84 -24.71
CA ILE A 369 -4.74 -17.25 -26.03
C ILE A 369 -5.60 -16.03 -26.40
N THR A 370 -6.87 -16.01 -25.99
CA THR A 370 -7.84 -14.91 -26.20
C THR A 370 -7.51 -13.64 -25.41
N LEU A 371 -6.58 -13.73 -24.47
CA LEU A 371 -6.11 -12.64 -23.61
C LEU A 371 -4.62 -12.35 -23.84
N ARG A 372 -4.08 -12.76 -25.00
CA ARG A 372 -2.71 -12.51 -25.43
C ARG A 372 -2.62 -11.61 -26.64
N ALA A 373 -1.49 -10.94 -26.75
CA ALA A 373 -1.07 -10.25 -27.95
C ALA A 373 0.39 -10.61 -28.26
N GLN A 374 0.70 -10.85 -29.53
CA GLN A 374 2.04 -11.17 -30.00
C GLN A 374 2.57 -10.08 -30.92
N CYS A 375 3.77 -9.59 -30.65
CA CYS A 375 4.45 -8.64 -31.52
C CYS A 375 4.78 -9.27 -32.88
N LYS A 376 4.45 -8.60 -33.99
CA LYS A 376 4.75 -9.09 -35.35
C LYS A 376 6.24 -9.26 -35.63
N LYS A 377 7.08 -8.41 -35.03
CA LYS A 377 8.53 -8.35 -35.31
C LYS A 377 9.38 -9.08 -34.27
N CYS A 378 9.10 -8.87 -33.00
CA CYS A 378 9.90 -9.44 -31.91
C CYS A 378 9.36 -10.79 -31.41
N LEU A 379 8.20 -11.23 -31.89
CA LEU A 379 7.49 -12.44 -31.44
C LEU A 379 7.24 -12.53 -29.93
N LYS A 380 7.49 -11.44 -29.19
CA LYS A 380 7.23 -11.32 -27.75
C LYS A 380 5.72 -11.39 -27.51
N GLU A 381 5.33 -12.24 -26.56
CA GLU A 381 3.94 -12.46 -26.16
C GLU A 381 3.66 -11.71 -24.86
N ILE A 382 2.58 -10.94 -24.84
CA ILE A 382 2.14 -10.17 -23.69
C ILE A 382 0.67 -10.43 -23.40
N CYS A 383 0.27 -10.31 -22.13
CA CYS A 383 -1.13 -10.41 -21.75
C CYS A 383 -1.88 -9.11 -22.08
N LYS A 384 -3.20 -9.20 -22.25
CA LYS A 384 -4.10 -8.08 -22.52
C LYS A 384 -3.92 -6.94 -21.53
N MET A 385 -3.75 -7.25 -20.25
CA MET A 385 -3.54 -6.25 -19.19
C MET A 385 -2.21 -5.50 -19.37
N CYS A 386 -1.14 -6.22 -19.71
CA CYS A 386 0.14 -5.59 -20.00
C CYS A 386 0.13 -4.80 -21.31
N PHE A 387 -0.65 -5.22 -22.31
CA PHE A 387 -0.82 -4.48 -23.55
C PHE A 387 -1.55 -3.15 -23.33
N ILE A 388 -2.64 -3.15 -22.57
CA ILE A 388 -3.41 -1.94 -22.21
C ILE A 388 -2.54 -0.94 -21.41
N LYS A 389 -1.65 -1.43 -20.55
CA LYS A 389 -0.70 -0.58 -19.81
C LYS A 389 0.34 0.10 -20.70
N ILE A 390 0.70 -0.52 -21.82
CA ILE A 390 1.72 0.02 -22.75
C ILE A 390 1.07 0.95 -23.78
N ASN A 391 -0.22 0.79 -24.10
CA ASN A 391 -0.91 1.58 -25.11
C ASN A 391 -2.15 2.31 -24.53
N PRO A 392 -1.96 3.45 -23.85
CA PRO A 392 -3.03 4.16 -23.13
C PRO A 392 -4.10 4.79 -24.03
N LEU A 393 -3.81 5.05 -25.32
CA LEU A 393 -4.80 5.55 -26.29
C LEU A 393 -5.94 4.54 -26.52
N GLU A 394 -5.61 3.25 -26.54
CA GLU A 394 -6.62 2.18 -26.69
C GLU A 394 -7.49 2.02 -25.43
N LYS A 395 -6.93 2.28 -24.24
CA LYS A 395 -7.70 2.31 -22.98
C LYS A 395 -8.78 3.39 -23.05
N TRP A 396 -8.42 4.59 -23.50
CA TRP A 396 -9.33 5.72 -23.64
C TRP A 396 -10.49 5.45 -24.63
N GLU A 397 -10.21 4.84 -25.78
CA GLU A 397 -11.25 4.48 -26.75
C GLU A 397 -12.23 3.44 -26.19
N GLN A 398 -11.72 2.44 -25.46
CA GLN A 398 -12.53 1.38 -24.87
C GLN A 398 -13.41 1.89 -23.73
N ASP A 399 -12.87 2.79 -22.90
CA ASP A 399 -13.61 3.45 -21.82
C ASP A 399 -14.71 4.36 -22.39
N ASN A 400 -14.44 5.10 -23.46
CA ASN A 400 -15.45 5.92 -24.15
C ASN A 400 -16.60 5.09 -24.75
N GLN A 401 -16.31 3.91 -25.29
CA GLN A 401 -17.36 3.01 -25.77
C GLN A 401 -18.22 2.47 -24.62
N ASN A 402 -17.61 2.17 -23.48
CA ASN A 402 -18.33 1.72 -22.28
C ASN A 402 -19.22 2.83 -21.71
N ILE A 403 -18.72 4.07 -21.64
CA ILE A 403 -19.51 5.24 -21.22
C ILE A 403 -20.73 5.45 -22.13
N LYS A 404 -20.56 5.33 -23.45
CA LYS A 404 -21.68 5.42 -24.41
C LYS A 404 -22.74 4.35 -24.14
N ARG A 405 -22.34 3.10 -23.87
CA ARG A 405 -23.30 2.01 -23.52
C ARG A 405 -24.02 2.28 -22.20
N ILE A 406 -23.30 2.71 -21.16
CA ILE A 406 -23.89 3.03 -19.86
C ILE A 406 -24.95 4.13 -19.99
N ASN A 407 -24.67 5.17 -20.77
CA ASN A 407 -25.62 6.25 -21.00
C ASN A 407 -26.87 5.78 -21.76
N LEU A 408 -26.71 4.86 -22.71
CA LEU A 408 -27.82 4.20 -23.40
C LEU A 408 -28.70 3.40 -22.43
N TYR A 409 -28.10 2.57 -21.57
CA TYR A 409 -28.84 1.80 -20.57
C TYR A 409 -29.54 2.69 -19.54
N LYS A 410 -28.94 3.84 -19.16
CA LYS A 410 -29.59 4.82 -18.29
C LYS A 410 -30.82 5.42 -18.95
N ALA A 411 -30.75 5.75 -20.24
CA ALA A 411 -31.90 6.27 -21.00
C ALA A 411 -33.02 5.22 -21.10
N GLU A 412 -32.70 3.97 -21.40
CA GLU A 412 -33.67 2.86 -21.45
C GLU A 412 -34.34 2.63 -20.09
N ASN A 413 -33.58 2.64 -19.00
CA ASN A 413 -34.13 2.52 -17.65
C ASN A 413 -35.06 3.69 -17.28
N MET A 414 -34.76 4.91 -17.75
CA MET A 414 -35.62 6.07 -17.53
C MET A 414 -36.96 5.91 -18.26
N ILE A 415 -36.95 5.37 -19.47
CA ILE A 415 -38.16 5.08 -20.25
C ILE A 415 -38.98 3.99 -19.55
N LEU A 416 -38.36 2.89 -19.14
CA LEU A 416 -39.04 1.79 -18.45
C LEU A 416 -39.69 2.25 -17.14
N ARG A 417 -39.02 3.10 -16.35
CA ARG A 417 -39.59 3.69 -15.13
C ARG A 417 -40.84 4.53 -15.41
N LYS A 418 -40.85 5.32 -16.49
CA LYS A 418 -42.05 6.06 -16.90
C LYS A 418 -43.19 5.13 -17.32
N SER A 419 -42.88 4.06 -18.06
CA SER A 419 -43.88 3.07 -18.45
C SER A 419 -44.48 2.33 -17.25
N ILE A 420 -43.67 2.00 -16.24
CA ILE A 420 -44.14 1.38 -15.00
C ILE A 420 -45.10 2.33 -14.27
N GLY A 421 -44.75 3.61 -14.12
CA GLY A 421 -45.64 4.59 -13.47
C GLY A 421 -47.00 4.73 -14.17
N LEU A 422 -47.04 4.70 -15.50
CA LEU A 422 -48.29 4.70 -16.27
C LEU A 422 -49.13 3.44 -16.06
N ILE A 423 -48.48 2.29 -15.86
CA ILE A 423 -49.16 1.03 -15.56
C ILE A 423 -49.73 1.07 -14.15
N GLU A 424 -48.98 1.56 -13.17
CA GLU A 424 -49.43 1.74 -11.78
C GLU A 424 -50.66 2.66 -11.70
N GLU A 425 -50.64 3.79 -12.41
CA GLU A 425 -51.79 4.71 -12.48
C GLU A 425 -53.03 4.04 -13.11
N ARG A 426 -52.84 3.22 -14.16
CA ARG A 426 -53.92 2.43 -14.76
C ARG A 426 -54.49 1.38 -13.81
N VAL A 427 -53.64 0.73 -13.02
CA VAL A 427 -54.08 -0.26 -12.03
C VAL A 427 -54.92 0.42 -10.95
N GLU A 428 -54.50 1.59 -10.45
CA GLU A 428 -55.30 2.34 -9.47
C GLU A 428 -56.68 2.73 -10.00
N LEU A 429 -56.78 3.11 -11.28
CA LEU A 429 -58.06 3.42 -11.91
C LEU A 429 -58.97 2.18 -12.01
N ILE A 430 -58.41 1.03 -12.38
CA ILE A 430 -59.15 -0.24 -12.46
C ILE A 430 -59.63 -0.69 -11.07
N GLU A 431 -58.81 -0.52 -10.03
CA GLU A 431 -59.20 -0.85 -8.65
C GLU A 431 -60.36 0.04 -8.17
N LYS A 432 -60.31 1.35 -8.48
CA LYS A 432 -61.41 2.28 -8.18
C LYS A 432 -62.70 1.86 -8.90
N ASP A 433 -62.64 1.54 -10.19
CA ASP A 433 -63.80 1.07 -10.96
C ASP A 433 -64.35 -0.27 -10.45
N SER A 434 -63.50 -1.20 -10.02
CA SER A 434 -63.95 -2.46 -9.41
C SER A 434 -64.67 -2.23 -8.08
N SER A 435 -64.24 -1.23 -7.29
CA SER A 435 -64.87 -0.90 -6.01
C SER A 435 -66.27 -0.30 -6.20
N ILE A 436 -66.45 0.49 -7.26
CA ILE A 436 -67.73 1.08 -7.65
C ILE A 436 -68.69 -0.01 -8.15
N ASN A 437 -68.20 -0.92 -8.99
CA ASN A 437 -68.98 -2.05 -9.46
C ASN A 437 -69.38 -2.99 -8.31
N TYR A 438 -68.49 -3.28 -7.37
CA TYR A 438 -68.79 -4.13 -6.21
C TYR A 438 -69.92 -3.55 -5.34
N LYS A 439 -69.90 -2.23 -5.08
CA LYS A 439 -70.97 -1.55 -4.34
C LYS A 439 -72.31 -1.60 -5.08
N ARG A 440 -72.29 -1.48 -6.41
CA ARG A 440 -73.49 -1.52 -7.26
C ARG A 440 -74.12 -2.92 -7.29
N TYR A 441 -73.30 -3.96 -7.43
CA TYR A 441 -73.75 -5.36 -7.35
C TYR A 441 -74.26 -5.73 -5.97
N TRP A 442 -73.62 -5.26 -4.90
CA TRP A 442 -74.08 -5.46 -3.52
C TRP A 442 -75.45 -4.81 -3.28
N TYR A 443 -75.68 -3.60 -3.78
CA TYR A 443 -76.98 -2.93 -3.68
C TYR A 443 -78.10 -3.69 -4.42
N ILE A 444 -77.81 -4.21 -5.61
CA ILE A 444 -78.77 -5.02 -6.39
C ILE A 444 -79.05 -6.34 -5.66
N PHE A 445 -78.02 -7.01 -5.15
CA PHE A 445 -78.13 -8.26 -4.39
C PHE A 445 -78.94 -8.10 -3.10
N VAL A 446 -78.67 -7.06 -2.31
CA VAL A 446 -79.42 -6.75 -1.08
C VAL A 446 -80.87 -6.39 -1.39
N ARG A 447 -81.13 -5.62 -2.45
CA ARG A 447 -82.50 -5.28 -2.89
C ARG A 447 -83.27 -6.53 -3.31
N ASP A 448 -82.65 -7.43 -4.08
CA ASP A 448 -83.32 -8.63 -4.59
C ASP A 448 -83.58 -9.67 -3.47
N ILE A 449 -82.71 -9.75 -2.45
CA ILE A 449 -82.97 -10.55 -1.24
C ILE A 449 -84.11 -9.96 -0.41
N TRP A 450 -84.12 -8.63 -0.23
CA TRP A 450 -85.16 -7.95 0.53
C TRP A 450 -86.54 -8.08 -0.14
N TRP A 451 -86.61 -7.97 -1.48
CA TRP A 451 -87.83 -8.19 -2.26
C TRP A 451 -88.32 -9.65 -2.25
N LYS A 452 -87.41 -10.63 -2.20
CA LYS A 452 -87.81 -12.05 -2.07
C LYS A 452 -88.41 -12.37 -0.71
N ASN A 453 -87.92 -11.74 0.37
CA ASN A 453 -88.46 -11.94 1.72
C ASN A 453 -89.83 -11.29 1.92
N ILE A 454 -90.13 -10.17 1.25
CA ILE A 454 -91.45 -9.51 1.32
C ILE A 454 -92.55 -10.27 0.58
N LYS A 455 -92.21 -11.12 -0.39
CA LYS A 455 -93.20 -11.97 -1.10
C LYS A 455 -93.52 -13.28 -0.36
N GLN A 456 -92.84 -13.58 0.75
CA GLN A 456 -93.07 -14.78 1.57
C GLN A 456 -93.80 -14.48 2.90
N THR A 457 -94.16 -13.22 3.13
CA THR A 457 -95.09 -12.75 4.17
C THR A 457 -96.36 -12.27 3.50
#